data_AF-U6D9T9-F1
#
_entry.id   AF-U6D9T9-F1
#
_cell.length_a   1.000
_cell.length_b   1.000
_cell.length_c   1.000
_cell.angle_alpha   90.00
_cell.angle_beta   90.00
_cell.angle_gamma   90.00
#
_symmetry.space_group_name_H-M   'P 1'
#
loop_
_entity.id
_entity.type
_entity.pdbx_description
1 polymer ?
#
loop_
_entity_poly.entity_id
_entity_poly.type
_entity_poly.pdbx_seq_one_letter_code
_entity_poly.pdbx_strand_id
1 'polypeptide(L)'
;KAVEDIHGLFTLSKKPPKPQLMANYYNKVSTVFWKSGNALFHASTLHRLYHLSREMRKNLTQEEMQRMSTRVLLATLSIPITPERTDIARLLDMDGIIVEKQRRLATLLGLQAPPTRIGLINDMVRFNVLQYVVPEVKDLYNWLEVEFNPLKLCERVTKVLNWVREQPEKEPELQQYVPQLQNNTILRLLQQVAQIYQSIEFSRLTSLVPFVDAFQLERAIVDAARHCDLQVRIDHTSRTLSFGSDLNYATREDAPIGPHLQSMPSEQIRNQLTAMSSVLAKALEVIKPAHILQEKEEQHQLAVTAYLKNSRKEHQRILARRQTIEERKERLESLNIQREKEELEQREAELQKVRKAEEERLRQEAKEREKERILQEHEQIKKKTVRERLEQIKKTELGAKAFKDIDIEDLEELDPDFIMAKQVEQLEKEKKELQERLKNQEKKIDYFERAKRLEEIPLIKSAYEEQRIKDMDLWEQQEEERITTMQLEREKALEHKNRMSRMLEDRDLFVMRLKAARQSVYEEKLKQFEERLAEERHNRLEERKRQRKEERRITYHREKEEEEQK
;
A
#
# COMPACT_ATOMS: atom_id res chain seq x y z
N LYS A 1 0.30 -10.53 -18.12
CA LYS A 1 -0.10 -11.68 -18.97
C LYS A 1 1.13 -12.47 -19.40
N ALA A 2 1.82 -12.19 -20.51
CA ALA A 2 2.99 -13.00 -20.93
C ALA A 2 4.09 -13.17 -19.86
N VAL A 3 4.42 -12.13 -19.09
CA VAL A 3 5.38 -12.21 -17.96
C VAL A 3 4.89 -13.14 -16.83
N GLU A 4 3.58 -13.16 -16.59
CA GLU A 4 2.92 -14.01 -15.59
C GLU A 4 2.89 -15.47 -16.05
N ASP A 5 2.62 -15.71 -17.33
CA ASP A 5 2.64 -17.04 -17.92
C ASP A 5 4.05 -17.65 -17.85
N ILE A 6 5.08 -16.88 -18.19
CA ILE A 6 6.48 -17.31 -18.07
C ILE A 6 6.85 -17.58 -16.61
N HIS A 7 6.43 -16.72 -15.68
CA HIS A 7 6.65 -16.95 -14.25
C HIS A 7 5.95 -18.23 -13.75
N GLY A 8 4.71 -18.47 -14.17
CA GLY A 8 3.97 -19.69 -13.88
C GLY A 8 4.66 -20.96 -14.44
N LEU A 9 5.26 -20.87 -15.62
CA LEU A 9 6.09 -21.96 -16.16
C LEU A 9 7.35 -22.20 -15.32
N PHE A 10 7.96 -21.15 -14.78
CA PHE A 10 9.11 -21.30 -13.87
C PHE A 10 8.73 -21.98 -12.55
N THR A 11 7.56 -21.67 -11.98
CA THR A 11 7.10 -22.30 -10.73
C THR A 11 6.67 -23.75 -10.93
N LEU A 12 6.12 -24.09 -12.11
CA LEU A 12 5.79 -25.46 -12.48
C LEU A 12 7.03 -26.32 -12.75
N SER A 13 8.13 -25.72 -13.23
CA SER A 13 9.37 -26.42 -13.51
C SER A 13 10.13 -26.75 -12.23
N LYS A 14 10.36 -28.05 -11.96
CA LYS A 14 11.20 -28.49 -10.84
C LYS A 14 12.70 -28.21 -11.03
N LYS A 15 13.15 -28.00 -12.27
CA LYS A 15 14.56 -27.72 -12.60
C LYS A 15 14.73 -26.23 -12.95
N PRO A 16 15.83 -25.58 -12.50
CA PRO A 16 16.10 -24.21 -12.89
C PRO A 16 16.30 -24.13 -14.42
N PRO A 17 15.68 -23.15 -15.09
CA PRO A 17 15.86 -22.96 -16.53
C PRO A 17 17.30 -22.52 -16.86
N LYS A 18 17.68 -22.66 -18.14
CA LYS A 18 19.04 -22.28 -18.59
C LYS A 18 19.32 -20.80 -18.26
N PRO A 19 20.45 -20.46 -17.62
CA PRO A 19 20.77 -19.09 -17.22
C PRO A 19 20.79 -18.08 -18.37
N GLN A 20 21.21 -18.47 -19.57
CA GLN A 20 21.17 -17.60 -20.76
C GLN A 20 19.74 -17.20 -21.14
N LEU A 21 18.78 -18.11 -21.01
CA LEU A 21 17.37 -17.83 -21.27
C LEU A 21 16.79 -16.89 -20.21
N MET A 22 17.17 -17.11 -18.93
CA MET A 22 16.80 -16.20 -17.83
C MET A 22 17.40 -14.81 -18.00
N ALA A 23 18.65 -14.69 -18.46
CA ALA A 23 19.29 -13.41 -18.73
C ALA A 23 18.55 -12.63 -19.82
N ASN A 24 18.16 -13.31 -20.91
CA ASN A 24 17.34 -12.70 -21.97
C ASN A 24 15.96 -12.28 -21.44
N TYR A 25 15.33 -13.11 -20.61
CA TYR A 25 14.07 -12.78 -19.95
C TYR A 25 14.20 -11.51 -19.10
N TYR A 26 15.17 -11.45 -18.18
CA TYR A 26 15.37 -10.27 -17.34
C TYR A 26 15.73 -9.01 -18.15
N ASN A 27 16.50 -9.15 -19.23
CA ASN A 27 16.78 -8.03 -20.13
C ASN A 27 15.48 -7.48 -20.76
N LYS A 28 14.62 -8.33 -21.32
CA LYS A 28 13.34 -7.91 -21.89
C LYS A 28 12.38 -7.33 -20.85
N VAL A 29 12.29 -7.97 -19.67
CA VAL A 29 11.46 -7.48 -18.55
C VAL A 29 11.96 -6.12 -18.05
N SER A 30 13.27 -5.90 -18.02
CA SER A 30 13.84 -4.59 -17.66
C SER A 30 13.35 -3.48 -18.60
N THR A 31 13.32 -3.74 -19.91
CA THR A 31 12.81 -2.76 -20.90
C THR A 31 11.32 -2.52 -20.73
N VAL A 32 10.53 -3.56 -20.42
CA VAL A 32 9.09 -3.41 -20.16
C VAL A 32 8.85 -2.52 -18.95
N PHE A 33 9.54 -2.73 -17.83
CA PHE A 33 9.37 -1.90 -16.64
C PHE A 33 9.81 -0.45 -16.87
N TRP A 34 10.86 -0.24 -17.67
CA TRP A 34 11.27 1.12 -18.02
C TRP A 34 10.20 1.86 -18.83
N LYS A 35 9.67 1.22 -19.88
CA LYS A 35 8.61 1.82 -20.71
C LYS A 35 7.28 1.98 -19.98
N SER A 36 7.03 1.17 -18.95
CA SER A 36 5.85 1.30 -18.09
C SER A 36 6.00 2.36 -17.00
N GLY A 37 7.13 3.07 -16.92
CA GLY A 37 7.41 4.08 -15.88
C GLY A 37 7.91 3.52 -14.53
N ASN A 38 7.98 2.20 -14.35
CA ASN A 38 8.36 1.59 -13.07
C ASN A 38 9.89 1.46 -12.93
N ALA A 39 10.58 2.58 -12.72
CA ALA A 39 12.05 2.63 -12.63
C ALA A 39 12.62 1.75 -11.50
N LEU A 40 11.88 1.59 -10.40
CA LEU A 40 12.25 0.74 -9.26
C LEU A 40 12.36 -0.75 -9.65
N PHE A 41 11.35 -1.28 -10.34
CA PHE A 41 11.36 -2.67 -10.83
C PHE A 41 12.33 -2.85 -11.99
N HIS A 42 12.54 -1.81 -12.82
CA HIS A 42 13.60 -1.80 -13.81
C HIS A 42 14.98 -1.98 -13.16
N ALA A 43 15.34 -1.18 -12.17
CA ALA A 43 16.60 -1.32 -11.46
C ALA A 43 16.72 -2.71 -10.80
N SER A 44 15.66 -3.17 -10.11
CA SER A 44 15.64 -4.49 -9.49
C SER A 44 15.88 -5.64 -10.48
N THR A 45 15.29 -5.59 -11.68
CA THR A 45 15.58 -6.57 -12.75
C THR A 45 17.03 -6.54 -13.21
N LEU A 46 17.65 -5.35 -13.28
CA LEU A 46 19.05 -5.20 -13.67
C LEU A 46 20.00 -5.72 -12.59
N HIS A 47 19.68 -5.51 -11.31
CA HIS A 47 20.39 -6.17 -10.19
C HIS A 47 20.34 -7.69 -10.32
N ARG A 48 19.15 -8.25 -10.60
CA ARG A 48 19.00 -9.69 -10.79
C ARG A 48 19.77 -10.21 -12.01
N LEU A 49 19.75 -9.47 -13.11
CA LEU A 49 20.52 -9.76 -14.31
C LEU A 49 22.03 -9.75 -14.04
N TYR A 50 22.52 -8.77 -13.27
CA TYR A 50 23.91 -8.65 -12.87
C TYR A 50 24.37 -9.80 -11.97
N HIS A 51 23.57 -10.18 -10.97
CA HIS A 51 23.89 -11.35 -10.15
C HIS A 51 23.93 -12.63 -10.96
N LEU A 52 22.93 -12.83 -11.82
CA LEU A 52 22.85 -14.02 -12.67
C LEU A 52 24.03 -14.10 -13.66
N SER A 53 24.44 -12.97 -14.25
CA SER A 53 25.57 -12.95 -15.19
C SER A 53 26.90 -13.23 -14.48
N ARG A 54 27.10 -12.66 -13.28
CA ARG A 54 28.32 -12.84 -12.48
C ARG A 54 28.50 -14.26 -11.96
N GLU A 55 27.42 -14.91 -11.52
CA GLU A 55 27.49 -16.29 -11.00
C GLU A 55 27.78 -17.33 -12.09
N MET A 56 27.33 -17.07 -13.33
CA MET A 56 27.26 -18.10 -14.37
C MET A 56 28.36 -17.96 -15.45
N ARG A 57 28.83 -16.74 -15.74
CA ARG A 57 29.89 -16.50 -16.72
C ARG A 57 31.23 -16.25 -16.02
N LYS A 58 32.00 -17.31 -15.79
CA LYS A 58 33.35 -17.22 -15.21
C LYS A 58 34.35 -16.45 -16.10
N ASN A 59 34.05 -16.30 -17.39
CA ASN A 59 34.89 -15.61 -18.39
C ASN A 59 34.23 -14.32 -18.91
N LEU A 60 33.56 -13.54 -18.04
CA LEU A 60 33.01 -12.24 -18.45
C LEU A 60 34.15 -11.26 -18.74
N THR A 61 34.09 -10.55 -19.87
CA THR A 61 35.12 -9.53 -20.17
C THR A 61 35.00 -8.37 -19.20
N GLN A 62 36.13 -7.72 -18.90
CA GLN A 62 36.15 -6.56 -18.00
C GLN A 62 35.27 -5.42 -18.54
N GLU A 63 35.23 -5.24 -19.87
CA GLU A 63 34.42 -4.22 -20.53
C GLU A 63 32.91 -4.51 -20.42
N GLU A 64 32.48 -5.77 -20.61
CA GLU A 64 31.08 -6.15 -20.39
C GLU A 64 30.68 -6.00 -18.93
N MET A 65 31.54 -6.40 -17.99
CA MET A 65 31.29 -6.20 -16.56
C MET A 65 31.14 -4.70 -16.24
N GLN A 66 32.03 -3.86 -16.78
CA GLN A 66 31.99 -2.42 -16.58
C GLN A 66 30.71 -1.79 -17.11
N ARG A 67 30.29 -2.20 -18.30
CA ARG A 67 29.03 -1.76 -18.92
C ARG A 67 27.82 -2.15 -18.06
N MET A 68 27.75 -3.42 -17.63
CA MET A 68 26.66 -3.91 -16.78
C MET A 68 26.62 -3.20 -15.42
N SER A 69 27.76 -3.05 -14.75
CA SER A 69 27.88 -2.36 -13.46
C SER A 69 27.49 -0.89 -13.56
N THR A 70 27.93 -0.20 -14.62
CA THR A 70 27.57 1.20 -14.90
C THR A 70 26.06 1.34 -15.15
N ARG A 71 25.47 0.43 -15.93
CA ARG A 71 24.02 0.40 -16.18
C ARG A 71 23.24 0.17 -14.89
N VAL A 72 23.66 -0.76 -14.03
CA VAL A 72 23.01 -1.03 -12.73
C VAL A 72 23.10 0.18 -11.81
N LEU A 73 24.28 0.82 -11.72
CA LEU A 73 24.47 2.02 -10.90
C LEU A 73 23.53 3.15 -11.36
N LEU A 74 23.57 3.50 -12.64
CA LEU A 74 22.77 4.60 -13.17
C LEU A 74 21.28 4.29 -13.05
N ALA A 75 20.84 3.08 -13.37
CA ALA A 75 19.43 2.69 -13.19
C ALA A 75 18.97 2.78 -11.73
N THR A 76 19.82 2.41 -10.77
CA THR A 76 19.51 2.48 -9.33
C THR A 76 19.45 3.93 -8.84
N LEU A 77 20.38 4.77 -9.27
CA LEU A 77 20.40 6.19 -8.90
C LEU A 77 19.31 7.01 -9.61
N SER A 78 18.83 6.55 -10.77
CA SER A 78 17.69 7.11 -11.50
C SER A 78 16.31 6.74 -10.93
N ILE A 79 16.23 5.87 -9.92
CA ILE A 79 14.95 5.59 -9.26
C ILE A 79 14.45 6.90 -8.62
N PRO A 80 13.24 7.39 -8.94
CA PRO A 80 12.68 8.57 -8.32
C PRO A 80 12.78 8.49 -6.79
N ILE A 81 13.32 9.54 -6.17
CA ILE A 81 13.45 9.63 -4.71
C ILE A 81 12.08 9.77 -4.06
N THR A 82 11.16 10.48 -4.72
CA THR A 82 9.77 10.63 -4.28
C THR A 82 8.99 9.35 -4.62
N PRO A 83 8.23 8.78 -3.68
CA PRO A 83 7.36 7.66 -4.00
C PRO A 83 6.26 8.13 -4.97
N GLU A 84 5.93 7.28 -5.96
CA GLU A 84 4.80 7.53 -6.87
C GLU A 84 3.49 7.53 -6.07
N ARG A 85 3.07 8.71 -5.62
CA ARG A 85 1.71 8.92 -5.11
C ARG A 85 0.88 9.43 -6.27
N THR A 86 0.00 8.58 -6.79
CA THR A 86 -1.11 9.09 -7.56
C THR A 86 -2.09 9.68 -6.55
N ASP A 87 -2.16 11.01 -6.45
CA ASP A 87 -3.21 11.68 -5.67
C ASP A 87 -4.62 11.17 -6.04
N ILE A 88 -4.75 10.62 -7.25
CA ILE A 88 -5.92 9.91 -7.76
C ILE A 88 -6.23 8.65 -6.93
N ALA A 89 -5.25 7.82 -6.56
CA ALA A 89 -5.50 6.63 -5.76
C ALA A 89 -5.98 6.98 -4.35
N ARG A 90 -5.41 8.06 -3.78
CA ARG A 90 -5.83 8.59 -2.48
C ARG A 90 -7.22 9.21 -2.53
N LEU A 91 -7.54 9.94 -3.61
CA LEU A 91 -8.87 10.50 -3.84
C LEU A 91 -9.95 9.41 -4.04
N LEU A 92 -9.54 8.24 -4.54
CA LEU A 92 -10.41 7.09 -4.77
C LEU A 92 -10.42 6.10 -3.59
N ASP A 93 -9.73 6.40 -2.48
CA ASP A 93 -9.55 5.50 -1.33
C ASP A 93 -8.99 4.10 -1.69
N MET A 94 -8.14 4.04 -2.72
CA MET A 94 -7.54 2.82 -3.27
C MET A 94 -6.05 2.66 -2.93
N ASP A 95 -5.58 3.27 -1.82
CA ASP A 95 -4.16 3.26 -1.44
C ASP A 95 -3.59 1.82 -1.27
N GLY A 96 -4.42 0.85 -0.86
CA GLY A 96 -4.03 -0.56 -0.75
C GLY A 96 -3.66 -1.22 -2.07
N ILE A 97 -4.23 -0.76 -3.20
CA ILE A 97 -3.99 -1.34 -4.52
C ILE A 97 -2.54 -1.12 -4.97
N ILE A 98 -1.92 0.01 -4.61
CA ILE A 98 -0.54 0.30 -4.98
C ILE A 98 0.40 -0.73 -4.35
N VAL A 99 0.24 -0.98 -3.05
CA VAL A 99 1.04 -1.95 -2.30
C VAL A 99 0.82 -3.37 -2.81
N GLU A 100 -0.43 -3.75 -3.08
CA GLU A 100 -0.76 -5.07 -3.59
C GLU A 100 -0.21 -5.31 -5.01
N LYS A 101 -0.31 -4.29 -5.89
CA LYS A 101 0.28 -4.32 -7.24
C LYS A 101 1.79 -4.46 -7.16
N GLN A 102 2.47 -3.70 -6.29
CA GLN A 102 3.91 -3.84 -6.10
C GLN A 102 4.29 -5.22 -5.56
N ARG A 103 3.54 -5.78 -4.61
CA ARG A 103 3.75 -7.14 -4.10
C ARG A 103 3.59 -8.18 -5.22
N ARG A 104 2.53 -8.09 -6.02
CA ARG A 104 2.32 -8.99 -7.18
C ARG A 104 3.47 -8.90 -8.18
N LEU A 105 3.93 -7.69 -8.51
CA LEU A 105 5.08 -7.49 -9.40
C LEU A 105 6.39 -8.05 -8.82
N ALA A 106 6.58 -7.92 -7.51
CA ALA A 106 7.74 -8.50 -6.82
C ALA A 106 7.73 -10.02 -6.89
N THR A 107 6.58 -10.65 -6.64
CA THR A 107 6.40 -12.10 -6.78
C THR A 107 6.75 -12.56 -8.20
N LEU A 108 6.29 -11.84 -9.24
CA LEU A 108 6.61 -12.18 -10.63
C LEU A 108 8.12 -12.13 -10.94
N LEU A 109 8.87 -11.29 -10.23
CA LEU A 109 10.32 -11.21 -10.35
C LEU A 109 11.06 -12.27 -9.51
N GLY A 110 10.33 -13.03 -8.69
CA GLY A 110 10.88 -14.00 -7.74
C GLY A 110 11.38 -13.37 -6.44
N LEU A 111 10.92 -12.17 -6.11
CA LEU A 111 11.22 -11.49 -4.85
C LEU A 111 10.12 -11.78 -3.82
N GLN A 112 10.53 -12.01 -2.57
CA GLN A 112 9.59 -12.24 -1.45
C GLN A 112 8.92 -10.95 -0.97
N ALA A 113 9.60 -9.82 -1.13
CA ALA A 113 9.14 -8.50 -0.72
C ALA A 113 9.30 -7.50 -1.87
N PRO A 114 8.44 -6.46 -1.93
CA PRO A 114 8.63 -5.37 -2.89
C PRO A 114 9.99 -4.69 -2.64
N PRO A 115 10.79 -4.48 -3.70
CA PRO A 115 12.07 -3.82 -3.55
C PRO A 115 11.86 -2.35 -3.14
N THR A 116 12.83 -1.77 -2.44
CA THR A 116 12.84 -0.34 -2.11
C THR A 116 14.10 0.30 -2.67
N ARG A 117 14.05 1.62 -2.95
CA ARG A 117 15.20 2.36 -3.48
C ARG A 117 16.43 2.22 -2.57
N ILE A 118 16.25 2.42 -1.28
CA ILE A 118 17.32 2.30 -0.27
C ILE A 118 17.83 0.86 -0.19
N GLY A 119 16.94 -0.14 -0.27
CA GLY A 119 17.33 -1.55 -0.30
C GLY A 119 18.24 -1.87 -1.48
N LEU A 120 17.88 -1.43 -2.69
CA LEU A 120 18.69 -1.64 -3.90
C LEU A 120 20.05 -0.92 -3.84
N ILE A 121 20.11 0.26 -3.22
CA ILE A 121 21.38 0.98 -3.00
C ILE A 121 22.26 0.21 -2.02
N ASN A 122 21.71 -0.28 -0.92
CA ASN A 122 22.45 -1.08 0.04
C ASN A 122 22.97 -2.38 -0.57
N ASP A 123 22.17 -3.04 -1.41
CA ASP A 123 22.58 -4.23 -2.16
C ASP A 123 23.73 -3.90 -3.13
N MET A 124 23.66 -2.78 -3.85
CA MET A 124 24.73 -2.34 -4.76
C MET A 124 26.09 -2.21 -4.04
N VAL A 125 26.08 -1.64 -2.83
CA VAL A 125 27.28 -1.49 -1.99
C VAL A 125 27.73 -2.84 -1.45
N ARG A 126 26.80 -3.64 -0.90
CA ARG A 126 27.07 -4.98 -0.35
C ARG A 126 27.73 -5.91 -1.36
N PHE A 127 27.34 -5.80 -2.63
CA PHE A 127 27.86 -6.63 -3.71
C PHE A 127 29.07 -6.03 -4.46
N ASN A 128 29.61 -4.90 -3.96
CA ASN A 128 30.78 -4.20 -4.50
C ASN A 128 30.67 -3.86 -5.99
N VAL A 129 29.47 -3.47 -6.45
CA VAL A 129 29.26 -3.08 -7.87
C VAL A 129 30.16 -1.90 -8.24
N LEU A 130 30.37 -0.95 -7.31
CA LEU A 130 31.20 0.26 -7.48
C LEU A 130 32.65 0.00 -7.89
N GLN A 131 33.20 -1.19 -7.63
CA GLN A 131 34.57 -1.54 -8.05
C GLN A 131 34.68 -1.70 -9.57
N TYR A 132 33.61 -2.15 -10.20
CA TYR A 132 33.56 -2.44 -11.63
C TYR A 132 32.89 -1.33 -12.42
N VAL A 133 32.54 -0.20 -11.80
CA VAL A 133 31.93 0.93 -12.50
C VAL A 133 33.02 1.76 -13.19
N VAL A 134 32.67 2.39 -14.31
CA VAL A 134 33.52 3.35 -15.02
C VAL A 134 33.92 4.51 -14.07
N PRO A 135 35.21 4.87 -13.96
CA PRO A 135 35.68 5.86 -12.99
C PRO A 135 34.92 7.19 -13.01
N GLU A 136 34.55 7.66 -14.21
CA GLU A 136 33.88 8.93 -14.44
C GLU A 136 32.50 9.03 -13.80
N VAL A 137 31.79 7.91 -13.61
CA VAL A 137 30.45 7.86 -12.98
C VAL A 137 30.49 7.27 -11.58
N LYS A 138 31.64 6.76 -11.13
CA LYS A 138 31.80 6.05 -9.85
C LYS A 138 31.46 6.92 -8.64
N ASP A 139 31.90 8.18 -8.66
CA ASP A 139 31.71 9.12 -7.55
C ASP A 139 30.27 9.64 -7.44
N LEU A 140 29.42 9.39 -8.44
CA LEU A 140 28.03 9.82 -8.45
C LEU A 140 27.24 9.28 -7.25
N TYR A 141 27.53 8.04 -6.83
CA TYR A 141 26.94 7.45 -5.62
C TYR A 141 27.28 8.28 -4.38
N ASN A 142 28.56 8.61 -4.20
CA ASN A 142 29.03 9.38 -3.05
C ASN A 142 28.39 10.77 -3.04
N TRP A 143 28.32 11.45 -4.18
CA TRP A 143 27.75 12.80 -4.25
C TRP A 143 26.24 12.84 -3.98
N LEU A 144 25.47 11.84 -4.40
CA LEU A 144 24.00 11.83 -4.24
C LEU A 144 23.52 11.25 -2.91
N GLU A 145 24.25 10.28 -2.33
CA GLU A 145 23.78 9.54 -1.15
C GLU A 145 24.59 9.76 0.12
N VAL A 146 25.87 10.17 0.02
CA VAL A 146 26.79 10.22 1.18
C VAL A 146 27.24 11.64 1.50
N GLU A 147 27.77 12.37 0.52
CA GLU A 147 28.33 13.70 0.73
C GLU A 147 27.26 14.78 0.85
N PHE A 148 27.47 15.68 1.80
CA PHE A 148 26.66 16.88 1.98
C PHE A 148 27.42 18.10 1.44
N ASN A 149 27.14 18.50 0.20
CA ASN A 149 27.88 19.55 -0.52
C ASN A 149 26.98 20.29 -1.53
N PRO A 150 25.96 21.06 -1.09
CA PRO A 150 24.92 21.58 -1.97
C PRO A 150 25.46 22.50 -3.07
N LEU A 151 26.48 23.32 -2.79
CA LEU A 151 26.99 24.30 -3.77
C LEU A 151 27.76 23.66 -4.93
N LYS A 152 28.38 22.50 -4.73
CA LYS A 152 29.22 21.82 -5.75
C LYS A 152 28.51 20.62 -6.39
N LEU A 153 27.41 20.14 -5.80
CA LEU A 153 26.69 18.95 -6.25
C LEU A 153 26.28 19.05 -7.73
N CYS A 154 25.59 20.13 -8.10
CA CYS A 154 25.08 20.30 -9.46
C CYS A 154 26.21 20.42 -10.50
N GLU A 155 27.30 21.11 -10.20
CA GLU A 155 28.45 21.21 -11.10
C GLU A 155 29.09 19.82 -11.35
N ARG A 156 29.30 19.05 -10.28
CA ARG A 156 29.87 17.70 -10.34
C ARG A 156 29.00 16.75 -11.15
N VAL A 157 27.69 16.73 -10.87
CA VAL A 157 26.74 15.90 -11.60
C VAL A 157 26.63 16.33 -13.07
N THR A 158 26.68 17.64 -13.36
CA THR A 158 26.65 18.14 -14.75
C THR A 158 27.78 17.56 -15.60
N LYS A 159 29.00 17.45 -15.05
CA LYS A 159 30.15 16.85 -15.75
C LYS A 159 29.87 15.39 -16.12
N VAL A 160 29.28 14.63 -15.20
CA VAL A 160 28.90 13.23 -15.42
C VAL A 160 27.76 13.11 -16.44
N LEU A 161 26.75 13.97 -16.35
CA LEU A 161 25.63 13.98 -17.30
C LEU A 161 26.09 14.33 -18.72
N ASN A 162 27.02 15.26 -18.86
CA ASN A 162 27.60 15.60 -20.16
C ASN A 162 28.42 14.43 -20.72
N TRP A 163 29.25 13.78 -19.89
CA TRP A 163 29.99 12.58 -20.28
C TRP A 163 29.06 11.45 -20.78
N VAL A 164 27.92 11.24 -20.10
CA VAL A 164 26.90 10.28 -20.57
C VAL A 164 26.34 10.73 -21.91
N ARG A 165 25.96 12.00 -22.07
CA ARG A 165 25.38 12.55 -23.31
C ARG A 165 26.32 12.52 -24.51
N GLU A 166 27.63 12.61 -24.30
CA GLU A 166 28.66 12.55 -25.34
C GLU A 166 28.84 11.14 -25.94
N GLN A 167 28.25 10.10 -25.34
CA GLN A 167 28.40 8.71 -25.78
C GLN A 167 27.09 8.04 -26.26
N PRO A 168 26.32 8.65 -27.19
CA PRO A 168 25.05 8.08 -27.63
C PRO A 168 25.24 6.82 -28.48
N GLU A 169 26.33 6.72 -29.25
CA GLU A 169 26.62 5.57 -30.13
C GLU A 169 27.22 4.38 -29.38
N LYS A 170 28.06 4.64 -28.37
CA LYS A 170 28.72 3.60 -27.57
C LYS A 170 27.75 2.96 -26.58
N GLU A 171 26.94 3.78 -25.91
CA GLU A 171 26.05 3.34 -24.83
C GLU A 171 24.65 4.00 -24.91
N PRO A 172 23.82 3.65 -25.91
CA PRO A 172 22.51 4.28 -26.11
C PRO A 172 21.53 4.02 -24.96
N GLU A 173 21.68 2.88 -24.26
CA GLU A 173 20.81 2.52 -23.14
C GLU A 173 21.01 3.42 -21.91
N LEU A 174 22.15 4.11 -21.78
CA LEU A 174 22.42 4.99 -20.64
C LEU A 174 21.75 6.37 -20.80
N GLN A 175 21.46 6.79 -22.03
CA GLN A 175 20.84 8.08 -22.32
C GLN A 175 19.48 8.25 -21.65
N GLN A 176 18.73 7.15 -21.53
CA GLN A 176 17.39 7.19 -20.95
C GLN A 176 17.39 7.59 -19.47
N TYR A 177 18.50 7.41 -18.75
CA TYR A 177 18.61 7.68 -17.31
C TYR A 177 18.84 9.16 -16.98
N VAL A 178 19.27 9.96 -17.96
CA VAL A 178 19.67 11.36 -17.78
C VAL A 178 18.55 12.23 -17.17
N PRO A 179 17.29 12.20 -17.66
CA PRO A 179 16.24 13.06 -17.11
C PRO A 179 15.91 12.74 -15.63
N GLN A 180 15.84 11.46 -15.28
CA GLN A 180 15.58 11.04 -13.91
C GLN A 180 16.74 11.39 -12.96
N LEU A 181 17.99 11.29 -13.44
CA LEU A 181 19.15 11.73 -12.66
C LEU A 181 19.13 13.24 -12.43
N GLN A 182 18.73 14.03 -13.42
CA GLN A 182 18.55 15.48 -13.25
C GLN A 182 17.52 15.78 -12.15
N ASN A 183 16.33 15.16 -12.22
CA ASN A 183 15.27 15.35 -11.22
C ASN A 183 15.71 14.94 -9.81
N ASN A 184 16.36 13.78 -9.68
CA ASN A 184 16.87 13.31 -8.39
C ASN A 184 17.96 14.24 -7.84
N THR A 185 18.82 14.77 -8.70
CA THR A 185 19.87 15.72 -8.30
C THR A 185 19.27 17.04 -7.80
N ILE A 186 18.24 17.55 -8.47
CA ILE A 186 17.53 18.76 -8.03
C ILE A 186 16.89 18.53 -6.67
N LEU A 187 16.21 17.39 -6.48
CA LEU A 187 15.60 17.09 -5.19
C LEU A 187 16.65 16.93 -4.08
N ARG A 188 17.77 16.23 -4.33
CA ARG A 188 18.88 16.14 -3.37
C ARG A 188 19.47 17.50 -3.05
N LEU A 189 19.67 18.36 -4.05
CA LEU A 189 20.11 19.74 -3.83
C LEU A 189 19.13 20.49 -2.93
N LEU A 190 17.83 20.46 -3.24
CA LEU A 190 16.81 21.17 -2.48
C LEU A 190 16.76 20.69 -1.02
N GLN A 191 16.86 19.38 -0.79
CA GLN A 191 16.94 18.79 0.55
C GLN A 191 18.18 19.27 1.32
N GLN A 192 19.35 19.35 0.67
CA GLN A 192 20.57 19.85 1.31
C GLN A 192 20.52 21.35 1.57
N VAL A 193 20.00 22.14 0.62
CA VAL A 193 19.86 23.60 0.75
C VAL A 193 18.89 23.95 1.87
N ALA A 194 17.75 23.26 1.97
CA ALA A 194 16.76 23.50 3.01
C ALA A 194 17.27 23.24 4.44
N GLN A 195 18.23 22.33 4.61
CA GLN A 195 18.86 22.09 5.91
C GLN A 195 19.80 23.22 6.34
N ILE A 196 20.30 24.08 5.44
CA ILE A 196 21.29 25.13 5.78
C ILE A 196 20.67 26.52 5.68
N TYR A 197 19.91 26.77 4.61
CA TYR A 197 19.38 28.08 4.28
C TYR A 197 17.94 28.19 4.79
N GLN A 198 17.67 29.24 5.57
CA GLN A 198 16.30 29.61 5.93
C GLN A 198 15.61 30.36 4.79
N SER A 199 16.33 31.21 4.06
CA SER A 199 15.83 31.88 2.86
C SER A 199 16.91 31.98 1.80
N ILE A 200 16.52 31.87 0.52
CA ILE A 200 17.41 31.98 -0.63
C ILE A 200 16.69 32.69 -1.78
N GLU A 201 17.40 33.54 -2.52
CA GLU A 201 16.87 34.13 -3.74
C GLU A 201 16.72 33.07 -4.84
N PHE A 202 15.62 33.15 -5.58
CA PHE A 202 15.35 32.24 -6.70
C PHE A 202 16.42 32.36 -7.79
N SER A 203 16.88 33.58 -8.08
CA SER A 203 17.99 33.85 -9.00
C SER A 203 19.30 33.16 -8.58
N ARG A 204 19.54 33.02 -7.27
CA ARG A 204 20.71 32.29 -6.77
C ARG A 204 20.53 30.80 -7.00
N LEU A 205 19.35 30.26 -6.74
CA LEU A 205 19.08 28.84 -6.96
C LEU A 205 19.16 28.45 -8.44
N THR A 206 18.66 29.28 -9.36
CA THR A 206 18.82 29.05 -10.80
C THR A 206 20.29 29.06 -11.23
N SER A 207 21.12 29.92 -10.63
CA SER A 207 22.57 29.90 -10.88
C SER A 207 23.27 28.62 -10.41
N LEU A 208 22.71 27.94 -9.40
CA LEU A 208 23.26 26.68 -8.87
C LEU A 208 22.88 25.48 -9.74
N VAL A 209 21.78 25.54 -10.50
CA VAL A 209 21.28 24.44 -11.33
C VAL A 209 21.39 24.83 -12.81
N PRO A 210 22.56 24.64 -13.45
CA PRO A 210 22.80 25.14 -14.81
C PRO A 210 22.12 24.33 -15.91
N PHE A 211 21.58 23.13 -15.61
CA PHE A 211 21.08 22.18 -16.59
C PHE A 211 19.55 22.14 -16.73
N VAL A 212 18.82 23.01 -16.01
CA VAL A 212 17.36 23.12 -16.02
C VAL A 212 16.96 24.59 -16.10
N ASP A 213 15.86 24.91 -16.78
CA ASP A 213 15.32 26.26 -16.82
C ASP A 213 14.59 26.65 -15.53
N ALA A 214 14.37 27.95 -15.35
CA ALA A 214 13.69 28.49 -14.18
C ALA A 214 12.31 27.86 -13.94
N PHE A 215 11.51 27.62 -14.99
CA PHE A 215 10.15 27.10 -14.83
C PHE A 215 10.13 25.62 -14.48
N GLN A 216 11.00 24.80 -15.09
CA GLN A 216 11.15 23.40 -14.68
C GLN A 216 11.69 23.28 -13.25
N LEU A 217 12.61 24.16 -12.85
CA LEU A 217 13.12 24.19 -11.47
C LEU A 217 11.99 24.52 -10.48
N GLU A 218 11.18 25.53 -10.78
CA GLU A 218 10.02 25.88 -9.95
C GLU A 218 9.02 24.72 -9.87
N ARG A 219 8.70 24.09 -11.00
CA ARG A 219 7.84 22.91 -11.03
C ARG A 219 8.38 21.78 -10.16
N ALA A 220 9.69 21.50 -10.22
CA ALA A 220 10.32 20.49 -9.38
C ALA A 220 10.24 20.84 -7.89
N ILE A 221 10.36 22.12 -7.52
CA ILE A 221 10.20 22.59 -6.13
C ILE A 221 8.76 22.38 -5.66
N VAL A 222 7.77 22.75 -6.48
CA VAL A 222 6.35 22.60 -6.14
C VAL A 222 5.98 21.12 -6.04
N ASP A 223 6.46 20.28 -6.96
CA ASP A 223 6.26 18.83 -6.91
C ASP A 223 6.86 18.24 -5.63
N ALA A 224 8.10 18.62 -5.25
CA ALA A 224 8.73 18.18 -3.99
C ALA A 224 7.97 18.67 -2.74
N ALA A 225 7.45 19.90 -2.76
CA ALA A 225 6.66 20.45 -1.66
C ALA A 225 5.32 19.72 -1.50
N ARG A 226 4.63 19.42 -2.62
CA ARG A 226 3.33 18.72 -2.65
C ARG A 226 3.44 17.29 -2.11
N HIS A 227 4.48 16.57 -2.52
CA HIS A 227 4.71 15.19 -2.06
C HIS A 227 5.20 15.10 -0.61
N CYS A 228 5.36 16.26 0.07
CA CYS A 228 5.80 16.41 1.45
C CYS A 228 7.28 16.06 1.67
N ASP A 229 8.11 16.18 0.64
CA ASP A 229 9.55 15.92 0.70
C ASP A 229 10.36 17.16 1.13
N LEU A 230 9.72 18.34 1.11
CA LEU A 230 10.35 19.64 1.34
C LEU A 230 9.37 20.64 1.96
N GLN A 231 9.79 21.33 3.02
CA GLN A 231 9.04 22.46 3.60
C GLN A 231 9.53 23.78 3.00
N VAL A 232 8.80 24.31 2.02
CA VAL A 232 9.19 25.54 1.31
C VAL A 232 7.99 26.46 1.08
N ARG A 233 8.24 27.77 1.16
CA ARG A 233 7.31 28.85 0.77
C ARG A 233 7.95 29.65 -0.36
N ILE A 234 7.20 29.91 -1.42
CA ILE A 234 7.65 30.66 -2.59
C ILE A 234 7.01 32.05 -2.54
N ASP A 235 7.83 33.10 -2.59
CA ASP A 235 7.36 34.48 -2.75
C ASP A 235 7.85 35.04 -4.08
N HIS A 236 6.94 35.19 -5.04
CA HIS A 236 7.24 35.75 -6.36
C HIS A 236 7.49 37.26 -6.33
N THR A 237 7.00 37.97 -5.31
CA THR A 237 7.13 39.42 -5.17
C THR A 237 8.59 39.79 -4.91
N SER A 238 9.20 39.12 -3.93
CA SER A 238 10.62 39.26 -3.61
C SER A 238 11.53 38.32 -4.41
N ARG A 239 10.95 37.37 -5.16
CA ARG A 239 11.66 36.26 -5.84
C ARG A 239 12.52 35.46 -4.87
N THR A 240 11.98 35.12 -3.70
CA THR A 240 12.67 34.34 -2.67
C THR A 240 11.95 33.05 -2.33
N LEU A 241 12.73 32.08 -1.85
CA LEU A 241 12.29 30.80 -1.30
C LEU A 241 12.60 30.82 0.19
N SER A 242 11.63 30.49 1.03
CA SER A 242 11.81 30.36 2.48
C SER A 242 11.58 28.93 2.92
N PHE A 243 12.53 28.33 3.63
CA PHE A 243 12.48 26.96 4.12
C PHE A 243 12.16 26.91 5.61
N GLY A 244 11.33 25.96 6.02
CA GLY A 244 11.06 25.69 7.45
C GLY A 244 10.41 26.83 8.23
N SER A 245 9.75 27.78 7.55
CA SER A 245 9.04 28.89 8.21
C SER A 245 7.81 28.44 8.99
N ASP A 246 7.29 27.24 8.69
CA ASP A 246 6.13 26.66 9.35
C ASP A 246 6.57 25.68 10.45
N LEU A 247 6.38 26.09 11.71
CA LEU A 247 6.78 25.30 12.88
C LEU A 247 5.80 24.16 13.20
N ASN A 248 4.58 24.20 12.67
CA ASN A 248 3.55 23.19 12.93
C ASN A 248 3.60 22.01 11.95
N TYR A 249 4.53 22.05 10.98
CA TYR A 249 4.63 21.02 9.98
C TYR A 249 5.11 19.70 10.58
N ALA A 250 4.34 18.63 10.37
CA ALA A 250 4.71 17.28 10.78
C ALA A 250 5.35 16.51 9.62
N THR A 251 6.63 16.17 9.75
CA THR A 251 7.33 15.29 8.81
C THR A 251 6.64 13.92 8.75
N ARG A 252 6.37 13.45 7.53
CA ARG A 252 5.75 12.15 7.25
C ARG A 252 6.79 11.01 7.31
N GLU A 253 6.33 9.78 7.53
CA GLU A 253 7.20 8.59 7.64
C GLU A 253 7.97 8.29 6.34
N ASP A 254 7.40 8.66 5.19
CA ASP A 254 7.99 8.41 3.87
C ASP A 254 8.99 9.48 3.42
N ALA A 255 9.43 10.37 4.33
CA ALA A 255 10.35 11.45 3.99
C ALA A 255 11.66 10.87 3.41
N PRO A 256 12.15 11.36 2.25
CA PRO A 256 13.27 10.71 1.60
C PRO A 256 14.57 10.93 2.36
N ILE A 257 15.18 9.82 2.77
CA ILE A 257 16.45 9.83 3.52
C ILE A 257 17.60 10.14 2.54
N GLY A 258 18.49 11.04 2.94
CA GLY A 258 19.69 11.41 2.20
C GLY A 258 20.76 11.95 3.15
N PRO A 259 21.83 12.58 2.63
CA PRO A 259 22.83 13.25 3.45
C PRO A 259 22.15 14.22 4.43
N HIS A 260 22.34 13.96 5.72
CA HIS A 260 21.69 14.70 6.80
C HIS A 260 22.74 15.42 7.64
N LEU A 261 22.63 16.75 7.69
CA LEU A 261 23.47 17.61 8.51
C LEU A 261 22.71 18.07 9.76
N GLN A 262 21.50 18.59 9.59
CA GLN A 262 20.66 19.06 10.70
C GLN A 262 19.17 18.99 10.36
N SER A 263 18.35 18.73 11.37
CA SER A 263 16.89 18.74 11.27
C SER A 263 16.33 20.15 11.10
N MET A 264 15.19 20.23 10.43
CA MET A 264 14.42 21.47 10.29
C MET A 264 13.89 21.96 11.65
N PRO A 265 13.64 23.26 11.84
CA PRO A 265 13.14 23.82 13.11
C PRO A 265 11.85 23.14 13.63
N SER A 266 10.91 22.81 12.73
CA SER A 266 9.68 22.08 13.06
C SER A 266 9.94 20.70 13.67
N GLU A 267 10.92 19.97 13.13
CA GLU A 267 11.32 18.66 13.66
C GLU A 267 12.11 18.79 14.98
N GLN A 268 12.95 19.82 15.13
CA GLN A 268 13.67 20.09 16.37
C GLN A 268 12.70 20.34 17.53
N ILE A 269 11.64 21.12 17.31
CA ILE A 269 10.60 21.36 18.33
C ILE A 269 9.86 20.07 18.66
N ARG A 270 9.45 19.29 17.64
CA ARG A 270 8.71 18.03 17.84
C ARG A 270 9.49 17.00 18.65
N ASN A 271 10.79 16.86 18.36
CA ASN A 271 11.65 15.86 18.99
C ASN A 271 12.41 16.39 20.21
N GLN A 272 12.12 17.62 20.67
CA GLN A 272 12.88 18.31 21.71
C GLN A 272 12.95 17.51 23.01
N LEU A 273 11.81 17.00 23.50
CA LEU A 273 11.76 16.24 24.76
C LEU A 273 12.53 14.92 24.67
N THR A 274 12.49 14.25 23.52
CA THR A 274 13.26 13.02 23.27
C THR A 274 14.76 13.32 23.24
N ALA A 275 15.17 14.41 22.60
CA ALA A 275 16.56 14.85 22.57
C ALA A 275 17.05 15.22 23.98
N MET A 276 16.26 16.00 24.73
CA MET A 276 16.57 16.36 26.12
C MET A 276 16.68 15.12 27.02
N SER A 277 15.73 14.20 26.94
CA SER A 277 15.73 12.95 27.69
C SER A 277 16.96 12.08 27.36
N SER A 278 17.28 11.93 26.06
CA SER A 278 18.45 11.16 25.62
C SER A 278 19.76 11.76 26.13
N VAL A 279 19.92 13.08 26.03
CA VAL A 279 21.12 13.77 26.51
C VAL A 279 21.22 13.71 28.03
N LEU A 280 20.11 13.89 28.75
CA LEU A 280 20.08 13.78 30.21
C LEU A 280 20.38 12.36 30.67
N ALA A 281 19.81 11.34 30.02
CA ALA A 281 20.10 9.93 30.32
C ALA A 281 21.58 9.61 30.11
N LYS A 282 22.18 10.09 29.01
CA LYS A 282 23.63 9.96 28.77
C LYS A 282 24.46 10.69 29.82
N ALA A 283 24.04 11.90 30.21
CA ALA A 283 24.72 12.66 31.26
C ALA A 283 24.67 11.92 32.60
N LEU A 284 23.51 11.34 32.95
CA LEU A 284 23.34 10.53 34.16
C LEU A 284 24.23 9.28 34.13
N GLU A 285 24.34 8.63 32.96
CA GLU A 285 25.21 7.47 32.76
C GLU A 285 26.70 7.80 32.91
N VAL A 286 27.11 9.03 32.57
CA VAL A 286 28.50 9.48 32.75
C VAL A 286 28.76 9.90 34.20
N ILE A 287 27.86 10.68 34.81
CA ILE A 287 28.01 11.19 36.17
C ILE A 287 27.93 10.05 37.20
N LYS A 288 27.05 9.06 36.96
CA LYS A 288 26.76 7.93 37.85
C LYS A 288 26.62 8.33 39.33
N PRO A 289 25.58 9.10 39.70
CA PRO A 289 25.41 9.58 41.08
C PRO A 289 25.38 8.42 42.08
N ALA A 290 26.22 8.50 43.12
CA ALA A 290 26.42 7.41 44.08
C ALA A 290 25.12 6.98 44.80
N HIS A 291 24.26 7.94 45.18
CA HIS A 291 22.97 7.66 45.81
C HIS A 291 22.06 6.79 44.92
N ILE A 292 21.96 7.11 43.62
CA ILE A 292 21.11 6.36 42.67
C ILE A 292 21.67 4.96 42.42
N LEU A 293 23.00 4.82 42.35
CA LEU A 293 23.64 3.50 42.24
C LEU A 293 23.35 2.63 43.45
N GLN A 294 23.46 3.19 44.66
CA GLN A 294 23.18 2.47 45.90
C GLN A 294 21.72 2.05 45.99
N GLU A 295 20.78 2.95 45.66
CA GLU A 295 19.34 2.64 45.65
C GLU A 295 19.02 1.53 44.64
N LYS A 296 19.61 1.58 43.43
CA LYS A 296 19.43 0.54 42.40
C LYS A 296 19.99 -0.81 42.86
N GLU A 297 21.14 -0.80 43.53
CA GLU A 297 21.75 -2.01 44.10
C GLU A 297 20.89 -2.60 45.22
N GLU A 298 20.34 -1.76 46.11
CA GLU A 298 19.41 -2.20 47.16
C GLU A 298 18.14 -2.81 46.57
N GLN A 299 17.54 -2.16 45.57
CA GLN A 299 16.38 -2.71 44.85
C GLN A 299 16.71 -4.04 44.18
N HIS A 300 17.91 -4.16 43.58
CA HIS A 300 18.38 -5.41 42.99
C HIS A 300 18.52 -6.52 44.05
N GLN A 301 19.14 -6.23 45.19
CA GLN A 301 19.28 -7.17 46.30
C GLN A 301 17.94 -7.59 46.89
N LEU A 302 16.98 -6.68 47.00
CA LEU A 302 15.62 -6.98 47.43
C LEU A 302 14.92 -7.92 46.44
N ALA A 303 15.06 -7.68 45.13
CA ALA A 303 14.52 -8.55 44.09
C ALA A 303 15.15 -9.96 44.13
N VAL A 304 16.47 -10.04 44.28
CA VAL A 304 17.18 -11.32 44.44
C VAL A 304 16.71 -12.06 45.70
N THR A 305 16.57 -11.35 46.82
CA THR A 305 16.07 -11.93 48.07
C THR A 305 14.64 -12.42 47.94
N ALA A 306 13.77 -11.66 47.28
CA ALA A 306 12.41 -12.07 46.99
C ALA A 306 12.36 -13.33 46.11
N TYR A 307 13.23 -13.42 45.10
CA TYR A 307 13.39 -14.62 44.29
C TYR A 307 13.84 -15.82 45.13
N LEU A 308 14.90 -15.69 45.94
CA LEU A 308 15.41 -16.78 46.77
C LEU A 308 14.36 -17.31 47.77
N LYS A 309 13.53 -16.42 48.33
CA LYS A 309 12.42 -16.79 49.23
C LYS A 309 11.30 -17.54 48.49
N ASN A 310 10.98 -17.14 47.25
CA ASN A 310 9.80 -17.62 46.53
C ASN A 310 10.08 -18.74 45.52
N SER A 311 11.33 -18.94 45.10
CA SER A 311 11.72 -19.82 43.98
C SER A 311 11.19 -21.25 44.13
N ARG A 312 11.38 -21.88 45.30
CA ARG A 312 10.90 -23.26 45.55
C ARG A 312 9.37 -23.36 45.59
N LYS A 313 8.71 -22.35 46.17
CA LYS A 313 7.24 -22.30 46.28
C LYS A 313 6.59 -22.16 44.91
N GLU A 314 7.10 -21.26 44.07
CA GLU A 314 6.61 -21.10 42.69
C GLU A 314 6.89 -22.35 41.85
N HIS A 315 8.06 -22.99 42.00
CA HIS A 315 8.35 -24.25 41.32
C HIS A 315 7.33 -25.35 41.65
N GLN A 316 7.03 -25.55 42.95
CA GLN A 316 6.01 -26.51 43.38
C GLN A 316 4.62 -26.15 42.84
N ARG A 317 4.27 -24.85 42.84
CA ARG A 317 3.00 -24.37 42.28
C ARG A 317 2.89 -24.65 40.78
N ILE A 318 3.97 -24.49 40.02
CA ILE A 318 4.02 -24.80 38.58
C ILE A 318 3.87 -26.30 38.35
N LEU A 319 4.54 -27.15 39.14
CA LEU A 319 4.39 -28.61 39.06
C LEU A 319 2.96 -29.05 39.39
N ALA A 320 2.37 -28.53 40.46
CA ALA A 320 0.97 -28.80 40.80
C ALA A 320 0.02 -28.34 39.69
N ARG A 321 0.26 -27.14 39.13
CA ARG A 321 -0.52 -26.64 37.98
C ARG A 321 -0.39 -27.54 36.75
N ARG A 322 0.80 -28.09 36.48
CA ARG A 322 0.99 -29.08 35.40
C ARG A 322 0.12 -30.30 35.62
N GLN A 323 0.13 -30.87 36.82
CA GLN A 323 -0.73 -32.02 37.17
C GLN A 323 -2.21 -31.69 36.98
N THR A 324 -2.67 -30.54 37.46
CA THR A 324 -4.07 -30.09 37.25
C THR A 324 -4.42 -29.92 35.77
N ILE A 325 -3.49 -29.45 34.94
CA ILE A 325 -3.69 -29.34 33.48
C ILE A 325 -3.78 -30.72 32.84
N GLU A 326 -2.94 -31.67 33.26
CA GLU A 326 -2.91 -33.05 32.76
C GLU A 326 -4.22 -33.77 33.12
N GLU A 327 -4.64 -33.72 34.38
CA GLU A 327 -5.93 -34.26 34.85
C GLU A 327 -7.13 -33.61 34.15
N ARG A 328 -7.04 -32.30 33.85
CA ARG A 328 -8.10 -31.60 33.10
C ARG A 328 -8.13 -32.05 31.64
N LYS A 329 -6.98 -32.28 31.03
CA LYS A 329 -6.87 -32.79 29.66
C LYS A 329 -7.47 -34.19 29.56
N GLU A 330 -7.12 -35.09 30.48
CA GLU A 330 -7.71 -36.44 30.55
C GLU A 330 -9.22 -36.41 30.76
N ARG A 331 -9.73 -35.55 31.66
CA ARG A 331 -11.17 -35.39 31.85
C ARG A 331 -11.89 -34.90 30.58
N LEU A 332 -11.31 -33.92 29.88
CA LEU A 332 -11.87 -33.41 28.63
C LEU A 332 -11.83 -34.47 27.52
N GLU A 333 -10.76 -35.26 27.43
CA GLU A 333 -10.66 -36.38 26.50
C GLU A 333 -11.71 -37.46 26.83
N SER A 334 -11.90 -37.81 28.11
CA SER A 334 -12.93 -38.78 28.51
C SER A 334 -14.35 -38.30 28.20
N LEU A 335 -14.64 -37.02 28.41
CA LEU A 335 -15.93 -36.40 28.09
C LEU A 335 -16.18 -36.39 26.57
N ASN A 336 -15.15 -36.07 25.79
CA ASN A 336 -15.25 -36.12 24.33
C ASN A 336 -15.48 -37.54 23.82
N ILE A 337 -14.77 -38.54 24.36
CA ILE A 337 -14.97 -39.95 24.00
C ILE A 337 -16.37 -40.42 24.39
N GLN A 338 -16.89 -40.03 25.56
CA GLN A 338 -18.27 -40.35 25.96
C GLN A 338 -19.28 -39.71 25.02
N ARG A 339 -19.10 -38.43 24.67
CA ARG A 339 -19.96 -37.75 23.70
C ARG A 339 -19.93 -38.40 22.32
N GLU A 340 -18.76 -38.79 21.83
CA GLU A 340 -18.63 -39.51 20.56
C GLU A 340 -19.30 -40.88 20.59
N LYS A 341 -19.23 -41.61 21.72
CA LYS A 341 -19.95 -42.88 21.90
C LYS A 341 -21.46 -42.69 21.93
N GLU A 342 -21.96 -41.69 22.65
CA GLU A 342 -23.39 -41.36 22.68
C GLU A 342 -23.89 -40.96 21.29
N GLU A 343 -23.12 -40.17 20.53
CA GLU A 343 -23.44 -39.83 19.14
C GLU A 343 -23.46 -41.06 18.22
N LEU A 344 -22.54 -42.01 18.41
CA LEU A 344 -22.52 -43.28 17.69
C LEU A 344 -23.72 -44.17 18.06
N GLU A 345 -24.04 -44.32 19.34
CA GLU A 345 -25.20 -45.08 19.80
C GLU A 345 -26.52 -44.48 19.30
N GLN A 346 -26.63 -43.15 19.27
CA GLN A 346 -27.78 -42.46 18.67
C GLN A 346 -27.91 -42.77 17.17
N ARG A 347 -26.80 -42.72 16.42
CA ARG A 347 -26.78 -43.10 15.00
C ARG A 347 -27.14 -44.57 14.79
N GLU A 348 -26.63 -45.48 15.62
CA GLU A 348 -26.98 -46.89 15.54
C GLU A 348 -28.45 -47.14 15.91
N ALA A 349 -28.98 -46.45 16.92
CA ALA A 349 -30.40 -46.53 17.28
C ALA A 349 -31.31 -45.99 16.17
N GLU A 350 -30.92 -44.91 15.50
CA GLU A 350 -31.60 -44.42 14.29
C GLU A 350 -31.56 -45.47 13.18
N LEU A 351 -30.40 -46.08 12.92
CA LEU A 351 -30.25 -47.10 11.89
C LEU A 351 -31.04 -48.38 12.22
N GLN A 352 -31.12 -48.76 13.50
CA GLN A 352 -31.99 -49.85 13.96
C GLN A 352 -33.47 -49.49 13.83
N LYS A 353 -33.89 -48.25 14.10
CA LYS A 353 -35.26 -47.79 13.85
C LYS A 353 -35.59 -47.87 12.36
N VAL A 354 -34.66 -47.46 11.50
CA VAL A 354 -34.80 -47.60 10.04
C VAL A 354 -34.93 -49.07 9.63
N ARG A 355 -34.07 -49.96 10.15
CA ARG A 355 -34.15 -51.41 9.89
C ARG A 355 -35.45 -52.03 10.38
N LYS A 356 -35.94 -51.66 11.56
CA LYS A 356 -37.23 -52.15 12.08
C LYS A 356 -38.40 -51.64 11.24
N ALA A 357 -38.36 -50.38 10.80
CA ALA A 357 -39.35 -49.83 9.88
C ALA A 357 -39.30 -50.53 8.52
N GLU A 358 -38.11 -50.89 8.02
CA GLU A 358 -37.92 -51.66 6.80
C GLU A 358 -38.40 -53.11 6.95
N GLU A 359 -38.14 -53.76 8.09
CA GLU A 359 -38.63 -55.10 8.41
C GLU A 359 -40.16 -55.12 8.60
N GLU A 360 -40.75 -54.08 9.21
CA GLU A 360 -42.19 -53.91 9.28
C GLU A 360 -42.81 -53.69 7.89
N ARG A 361 -42.15 -52.93 7.01
CA ARG A 361 -42.55 -52.79 5.61
C ARG A 361 -42.48 -54.14 4.89
N LEU A 362 -41.40 -54.89 5.07
CA LEU A 362 -41.22 -56.24 4.52
C LEU A 362 -42.22 -57.26 5.11
N ARG A 363 -42.63 -57.12 6.38
CA ARG A 363 -43.68 -57.94 7.00
C ARG A 363 -45.06 -57.55 6.51
N GLN A 364 -45.32 -56.27 6.23
CA GLN A 364 -46.55 -55.83 5.58
C GLN A 364 -46.60 -56.36 4.15
N GLU A 365 -45.51 -56.27 3.40
CA GLU A 365 -45.36 -56.84 2.06
C GLU A 365 -45.44 -58.37 2.08
N ALA A 366 -44.89 -59.04 3.10
CA ALA A 366 -44.99 -60.50 3.28
C ALA A 366 -46.40 -60.92 3.71
N LYS A 367 -47.11 -60.12 4.52
CA LYS A 367 -48.53 -60.32 4.84
C LYS A 367 -49.43 -60.06 3.65
N GLU A 368 -49.05 -59.13 2.76
CA GLU A 368 -49.71 -58.93 1.47
C GLU A 368 -49.43 -60.12 0.53
N ARG A 369 -48.19 -60.63 0.48
CA ARG A 369 -47.83 -61.87 -0.22
C ARG A 369 -48.46 -63.14 0.38
N GLU A 370 -48.70 -63.16 1.69
CA GLU A 370 -49.37 -64.27 2.40
C GLU A 370 -50.88 -64.17 2.22
N LYS A 371 -51.45 -62.96 2.22
CA LYS A 371 -52.83 -62.71 1.77
C LYS A 371 -52.99 -63.06 0.29
N GLU A 372 -52.02 -62.79 -0.57
CA GLU A 372 -51.99 -63.23 -1.97
C GLU A 372 -51.79 -64.74 -2.08
N ARG A 373 -50.99 -65.40 -1.23
CA ARG A 373 -50.88 -66.88 -1.17
C ARG A 373 -52.17 -67.53 -0.70
N ILE A 374 -52.84 -66.96 0.31
CA ILE A 374 -54.16 -67.42 0.78
C ILE A 374 -55.22 -67.13 -0.30
N LEU A 375 -55.12 -66.00 -1.03
CA LEU A 375 -55.97 -65.69 -2.17
C LEU A 375 -55.69 -66.64 -3.35
N GLN A 376 -54.43 -67.05 -3.57
CA GLN A 376 -53.98 -68.01 -4.59
C GLN A 376 -54.35 -69.46 -4.21
N GLU A 377 -54.29 -69.86 -2.94
CA GLU A 377 -54.80 -71.15 -2.45
C GLU A 377 -56.33 -71.20 -2.54
N HIS A 378 -57.00 -70.09 -2.23
CA HIS A 378 -58.45 -69.93 -2.38
C HIS A 378 -58.87 -69.79 -3.86
N GLU A 379 -57.97 -69.32 -4.75
CA GLU A 379 -58.11 -69.33 -6.22
C GLU A 379 -57.79 -70.70 -6.82
N GLN A 380 -56.88 -71.51 -6.26
CA GLN A 380 -56.61 -72.88 -6.72
C GLN A 380 -57.77 -73.82 -6.39
N ILE A 381 -58.43 -73.62 -5.24
CA ILE A 381 -59.67 -74.32 -4.89
C ILE A 381 -60.82 -73.83 -5.80
N LYS A 382 -60.93 -72.53 -6.10
CA LYS A 382 -61.90 -72.00 -7.07
C LYS A 382 -61.61 -72.41 -8.52
N LYS A 383 -60.35 -72.59 -8.94
CA LYS A 383 -59.94 -73.04 -10.30
C LYS A 383 -60.34 -74.49 -10.59
N LYS A 384 -60.49 -75.35 -9.56
CA LYS A 384 -61.10 -76.70 -9.72
C LYS A 384 -62.62 -76.66 -9.81
N THR A 385 -63.31 -75.79 -9.07
CA THR A 385 -64.79 -75.67 -9.11
C THR A 385 -65.32 -74.83 -10.27
N VAL A 386 -64.48 -73.97 -10.85
CA VAL A 386 -64.81 -73.12 -12.02
C VAL A 386 -64.68 -73.90 -13.33
N ARG A 387 -63.87 -74.98 -13.41
CA ARG A 387 -63.87 -75.90 -14.56
C ARG A 387 -65.21 -76.65 -14.76
N GLU A 388 -65.96 -76.93 -13.69
CA GLU A 388 -67.27 -77.60 -13.79
C GLU A 388 -68.46 -76.61 -13.89
N ARG A 389 -68.31 -75.35 -13.48
CA ARG A 389 -69.36 -74.32 -13.64
C ARG A 389 -69.26 -73.47 -14.91
N LEU A 390 -68.13 -73.52 -15.65
CA LEU A 390 -68.00 -72.82 -16.94
C LEU A 390 -68.67 -73.52 -18.14
N GLU A 391 -69.11 -74.78 -18.00
CA GLU A 391 -69.99 -75.42 -18.99
C GLU A 391 -71.44 -74.91 -18.93
N GLN A 392 -71.86 -74.25 -17.84
CA GLN A 392 -73.25 -73.86 -17.63
C GLN A 392 -73.57 -72.36 -17.77
N ILE A 393 -72.57 -71.48 -17.87
CA ILE A 393 -72.79 -70.02 -18.05
C ILE A 393 -72.36 -69.56 -19.45
N LYS A 394 -72.54 -70.44 -20.45
CA LYS A 394 -72.52 -70.13 -21.90
C LYS A 394 -73.92 -69.84 -22.49
N LYS A 395 -74.94 -69.60 -21.65
CA LYS A 395 -76.34 -69.38 -22.08
C LYS A 395 -76.96 -68.04 -21.67
N THR A 396 -76.18 -67.03 -21.29
CA THR A 396 -76.73 -65.71 -20.98
C THR A 396 -76.05 -64.58 -21.74
N GLU A 397 -76.88 -63.69 -22.28
CA GLU A 397 -76.61 -62.72 -23.34
C GLU A 397 -75.72 -61.52 -22.92
N LEU A 398 -75.07 -61.57 -21.76
CA LEU A 398 -74.20 -60.50 -21.28
C LEU A 398 -72.69 -60.74 -21.51
N GLY A 399 -72.33 -61.79 -22.26
CA GLY A 399 -70.95 -62.06 -22.69
C GLY A 399 -70.50 -61.32 -23.97
N ALA A 400 -71.40 -60.60 -24.64
CA ALA A 400 -71.15 -60.08 -26.00
C ALA A 400 -70.58 -58.66 -26.09
N LYS A 401 -70.22 -57.99 -24.97
CA LYS A 401 -69.89 -56.55 -25.02
C LYS A 401 -68.61 -56.04 -24.33
N ALA A 402 -67.81 -56.87 -23.65
CA ALA A 402 -66.68 -56.34 -22.85
C ALA A 402 -65.28 -56.93 -23.12
N PHE A 403 -65.13 -58.00 -23.91
CA PHE A 403 -63.82 -58.55 -24.26
C PHE A 403 -63.73 -58.75 -25.76
N LYS A 404 -63.41 -57.67 -26.48
CA LYS A 404 -63.31 -57.71 -27.94
C LYS A 404 -61.88 -57.91 -28.44
N ASP A 405 -60.85 -57.74 -27.61
CA ASP A 405 -59.51 -57.50 -28.20
C ASP A 405 -58.32 -58.20 -27.53
N ILE A 406 -58.46 -59.24 -26.68
CA ILE A 406 -57.29 -60.03 -26.26
C ILE A 406 -57.67 -61.51 -26.08
N ASP A 407 -57.12 -62.36 -26.96
CA ASP A 407 -57.18 -63.81 -26.88
C ASP A 407 -56.13 -64.37 -25.92
N ILE A 408 -56.45 -65.54 -25.37
CA ILE A 408 -55.76 -66.20 -24.25
C ILE A 408 -54.55 -67.05 -24.72
N GLU A 409 -54.26 -67.10 -26.02
CA GLU A 409 -53.16 -67.89 -26.58
C GLU A 409 -51.77 -67.24 -26.40
N ASP A 410 -51.68 -65.95 -26.07
CA ASP A 410 -50.39 -65.28 -25.82
C ASP A 410 -49.84 -65.52 -24.39
N LEU A 411 -50.51 -66.33 -23.56
CA LEU A 411 -50.07 -66.61 -22.19
C LEU A 411 -49.10 -67.78 -22.05
N GLU A 412 -48.84 -68.54 -23.13
CA GLU A 412 -47.88 -69.66 -23.11
C GLU A 412 -46.51 -69.33 -23.76
N GLU A 413 -46.31 -68.13 -24.32
CA GLU A 413 -45.04 -67.68 -24.91
C GLU A 413 -44.50 -66.38 -24.29
N LEU A 414 -44.17 -66.38 -22.98
CA LEU A 414 -43.38 -65.29 -22.39
C LEU A 414 -42.05 -65.79 -21.82
N ASP A 415 -40.98 -65.37 -22.50
CA ASP A 415 -39.58 -65.64 -22.23
C ASP A 415 -39.11 -64.94 -20.93
N PRO A 416 -38.32 -65.58 -20.05
CA PRO A 416 -37.86 -65.03 -18.78
C PRO A 416 -37.11 -63.69 -18.91
N ASP A 417 -36.54 -63.38 -20.08
CA ASP A 417 -35.86 -62.13 -20.36
C ASP A 417 -36.82 -60.93 -20.46
N PHE A 418 -38.08 -61.14 -20.86
CA PHE A 418 -39.10 -60.07 -20.87
C PHE A 418 -39.57 -59.72 -19.45
N ILE A 419 -39.56 -60.69 -18.54
CA ILE A 419 -39.85 -60.49 -17.12
C ILE A 419 -38.73 -59.70 -16.45
N MET A 420 -37.47 -60.02 -16.76
CA MET A 420 -36.30 -59.31 -16.21
C MET A 420 -36.20 -57.87 -16.76
N ALA A 421 -36.53 -57.66 -18.04
CA ALA A 421 -36.61 -56.32 -18.65
C ALA A 421 -37.70 -55.45 -17.99
N LYS A 422 -38.87 -56.02 -17.71
CA LYS A 422 -39.96 -55.32 -17.01
C LYS A 422 -39.59 -54.97 -15.57
N GLN A 423 -38.80 -55.83 -14.91
CA GLN A 423 -38.30 -55.61 -13.55
C GLN A 423 -37.26 -54.48 -13.47
N VAL A 424 -36.38 -54.39 -14.47
CA VAL A 424 -35.42 -53.26 -14.61
C VAL A 424 -36.16 -51.95 -14.93
N GLU A 425 -37.19 -52.00 -15.79
CA GLU A 425 -38.03 -50.82 -16.08
C GLU A 425 -38.77 -50.31 -14.84
N GLN A 426 -39.18 -51.23 -13.95
CA GLN A 426 -39.85 -50.91 -12.70
C GLN A 426 -38.89 -50.28 -11.67
N LEU A 427 -37.65 -50.78 -11.57
CA LEU A 427 -36.59 -50.17 -10.74
C LEU A 427 -36.18 -48.77 -11.22
N GLU A 428 -36.15 -48.54 -12.54
CA GLU A 428 -35.90 -47.20 -13.09
C GLU A 428 -37.05 -46.22 -12.81
N LYS A 429 -38.30 -46.70 -12.80
CA LYS A 429 -39.46 -45.90 -12.37
C LYS A 429 -39.38 -45.54 -10.89
N GLU A 430 -39.03 -46.47 -10.01
CA GLU A 430 -38.85 -46.19 -8.58
C GLU A 430 -37.73 -45.16 -8.31
N LYS A 431 -36.63 -45.23 -9.07
CA LYS A 431 -35.55 -44.23 -8.97
C LYS A 431 -35.99 -42.84 -9.41
N LYS A 432 -36.82 -42.75 -10.46
CA LYS A 432 -37.42 -41.49 -10.91
C LYS A 432 -38.40 -40.93 -9.89
N GLU A 433 -39.24 -41.77 -9.29
CA GLU A 433 -40.16 -41.36 -8.21
C GLU A 433 -39.40 -40.88 -6.96
N LEU A 434 -38.29 -41.52 -6.59
CA LEU A 434 -37.44 -41.08 -5.49
C LEU A 434 -36.81 -39.71 -5.77
N GLN A 435 -36.34 -39.48 -7.00
CA GLN A 435 -35.84 -38.17 -7.42
C GLN A 435 -36.92 -37.08 -7.40
N GLU A 436 -38.17 -37.40 -7.77
CA GLU A 436 -39.29 -36.46 -7.66
C GLU A 436 -39.64 -36.15 -6.20
N ARG A 437 -39.59 -37.14 -5.30
CA ARG A 437 -39.75 -36.90 -3.85
C ARG A 437 -38.66 -35.99 -3.29
N LEU A 438 -37.41 -36.19 -3.70
CA LEU A 438 -36.29 -35.32 -3.29
C LEU A 438 -36.47 -33.88 -3.79
N LYS A 439 -36.87 -33.69 -5.06
CA LYS A 439 -37.19 -32.36 -5.60
C LYS A 439 -38.32 -31.67 -4.85
N ASN A 440 -39.32 -32.42 -4.39
CA ASN A 440 -40.41 -31.86 -3.58
C ASN A 440 -39.96 -31.49 -2.16
N GLN A 441 -39.02 -32.22 -1.57
CA GLN A 441 -38.41 -31.86 -0.28
C GLN A 441 -37.55 -30.60 -0.40
N GLU A 442 -36.78 -30.46 -1.49
CA GLU A 442 -35.99 -29.26 -1.78
C GLU A 442 -36.87 -28.00 -1.83
N LYS A 443 -38.00 -28.07 -2.56
CA LYS A 443 -39.00 -26.99 -2.58
C LYS A 443 -39.57 -26.67 -1.19
N LYS A 444 -39.76 -27.70 -0.34
CA LYS A 444 -40.27 -27.52 1.03
C LYS A 444 -39.27 -26.79 1.92
N ILE A 445 -37.97 -27.05 1.73
CA ILE A 445 -36.89 -26.33 2.43
C ILE A 445 -36.86 -24.87 2.00
N ASP A 446 -36.93 -24.60 0.69
CA ASP A 446 -36.99 -23.22 0.16
C ASP A 446 -38.19 -22.43 0.70
N TYR A 447 -39.36 -23.05 0.77
CA TYR A 447 -40.55 -22.41 1.36
C TYR A 447 -40.38 -22.14 2.86
N PHE A 448 -39.72 -23.04 3.58
CA PHE A 448 -39.44 -22.86 5.00
C PHE A 448 -38.44 -21.73 5.26
N GLU A 449 -37.37 -21.63 4.46
CA GLU A 449 -36.43 -20.50 4.55
C GLU A 449 -37.11 -19.17 4.20
N ARG A 450 -37.97 -19.16 3.17
CA ARG A 450 -38.74 -17.96 2.83
C ARG A 450 -39.66 -17.53 3.98
N ALA A 451 -40.34 -18.48 4.63
CA ALA A 451 -41.18 -18.19 5.79
C ALA A 451 -40.37 -17.59 6.95
N LYS A 452 -39.19 -18.14 7.25
CA LYS A 452 -38.28 -17.57 8.26
C LYS A 452 -37.90 -16.12 7.94
N ARG A 453 -37.51 -15.84 6.69
CA ARG A 453 -37.15 -14.49 6.28
C ARG A 453 -38.33 -13.51 6.37
N LEU A 454 -39.55 -13.97 6.08
CA LEU A 454 -40.75 -13.14 6.23
C LEU A 454 -41.03 -12.78 7.69
N GLU A 455 -40.77 -13.68 8.63
CA GLU A 455 -40.87 -13.41 10.08
C GLU A 455 -39.71 -12.54 10.61
N GLU A 456 -38.52 -12.63 10.01
CA GLU A 456 -37.36 -11.82 10.40
C GLU A 456 -37.46 -10.35 9.94
N ILE A 457 -38.04 -10.09 8.77
CA ILE A 457 -38.13 -8.73 8.19
C ILE A 457 -38.76 -7.71 9.16
N PRO A 458 -39.90 -7.98 9.82
CA PRO A 458 -40.48 -7.07 10.81
C PRO A 458 -39.56 -6.77 11.99
N LEU A 459 -38.85 -7.77 12.51
CA LEU A 459 -37.93 -7.61 13.63
C LEU A 459 -36.73 -6.73 13.24
N ILE A 460 -36.20 -6.90 12.04
CA ILE A 460 -35.11 -6.07 11.51
C ILE A 460 -35.57 -4.62 11.33
N LYS A 461 -36.78 -4.40 10.83
CA LYS A 461 -37.35 -3.05 10.70
C LYS A 461 -37.53 -2.38 12.07
N SER A 462 -38.05 -3.11 13.06
CA SER A 462 -38.18 -2.62 14.43
C SER A 462 -36.81 -2.23 15.03
N ALA A 463 -35.81 -3.09 14.87
CA ALA A 463 -34.46 -2.81 15.35
C ALA A 463 -33.85 -1.56 14.69
N TYR A 464 -34.11 -1.36 13.39
CA TYR A 464 -33.65 -0.18 12.66
C TYR A 464 -34.35 1.11 13.12
N GLU A 465 -35.64 1.05 13.44
CA GLU A 465 -36.38 2.18 14.01
C GLU A 465 -35.87 2.56 15.41
N GLU A 466 -35.60 1.58 16.27
CA GLU A 466 -34.97 1.83 17.58
C GLU A 466 -33.57 2.42 17.45
N GLN A 467 -32.78 1.92 16.50
CA GLN A 467 -31.45 2.46 16.23
C GLN A 467 -31.52 3.92 15.76
N ARG A 468 -32.46 4.24 14.87
CA ARG A 468 -32.66 5.62 14.37
C ARG A 468 -32.97 6.60 15.50
N ILE A 469 -33.76 6.18 16.49
CA ILE A 469 -34.08 7.02 17.67
C ILE A 469 -32.81 7.26 18.50
N LYS A 470 -32.07 6.20 18.81
CA LYS A 470 -30.81 6.32 19.58
C LYS A 470 -29.77 7.19 18.88
N ASP A 471 -29.65 7.06 17.56
CA ASP A 471 -28.72 7.86 16.77
C ASP A 471 -29.12 9.34 16.75
N MET A 472 -30.43 9.63 16.74
CA MET A 472 -30.96 11.01 16.85
C MET A 472 -30.68 11.60 18.23
N ASP A 473 -30.96 10.86 19.31
CA ASP A 473 -30.69 11.30 20.69
C ASP A 473 -29.19 11.56 20.91
N LEU A 474 -28.32 10.70 20.35
CA LEU A 474 -26.88 10.87 20.41
C LEU A 474 -26.42 12.12 19.64
N TRP A 475 -27.01 12.37 18.47
CA TRP A 475 -26.70 13.56 17.67
C TRP A 475 -27.10 14.85 18.40
N GLU A 476 -28.28 14.87 19.04
CA GLU A 476 -28.73 16.01 19.83
C GLU A 476 -27.78 16.30 21.00
N GLN A 477 -27.35 15.27 21.74
CA GLN A 477 -26.36 15.43 22.81
C GLN A 477 -25.03 16.00 22.31
N GLN A 478 -24.53 15.50 21.17
CA GLN A 478 -23.29 16.00 20.57
C GLN A 478 -23.41 17.45 20.09
N GLU A 479 -24.57 17.84 19.55
CA GLU A 479 -24.82 19.20 19.11
C GLU A 479 -24.90 20.17 20.30
N GLU A 480 -25.54 19.77 21.41
CA GLU A 480 -25.55 20.54 22.66
C GLU A 480 -24.13 20.72 23.24
N GLU A 481 -23.32 19.67 23.29
CA GLU A 481 -21.91 19.75 23.70
C GLU A 481 -21.10 20.67 22.78
N ARG A 482 -21.33 20.62 21.46
CA ARG A 482 -20.67 21.50 20.49
C ARG A 482 -21.03 22.96 20.71
N ILE A 483 -22.30 23.26 20.97
CA ILE A 483 -22.77 24.64 21.20
C ILE A 483 -22.20 25.17 22.52
N THR A 484 -22.23 24.39 23.58
CA THR A 484 -21.69 24.80 24.90
C THR A 484 -20.19 25.05 24.86
N THR A 485 -19.42 24.19 24.18
CA THR A 485 -17.98 24.41 23.97
C THR A 485 -17.69 25.68 23.16
N MET A 486 -18.42 25.92 22.06
CA MET A 486 -18.28 27.17 21.29
C MET A 486 -18.61 28.43 22.11
N GLN A 487 -19.61 28.38 22.97
CA GLN A 487 -19.95 29.51 23.86
C GLN A 487 -18.81 29.80 24.85
N LEU A 488 -18.25 28.75 25.47
CA LEU A 488 -17.15 28.87 26.42
C LEU A 488 -15.85 29.36 25.77
N GLU A 489 -15.55 28.89 24.56
CA GLU A 489 -14.42 29.40 23.76
C GLU A 489 -14.58 30.88 23.41
N ARG A 490 -15.79 31.28 23.00
CA ARG A 490 -16.10 32.69 22.70
C ARG A 490 -15.94 33.57 23.93
N GLU A 491 -16.38 33.12 25.10
CA GLU A 491 -16.23 33.86 26.35
C GLU A 491 -14.75 34.10 26.67
N LYS A 492 -13.92 33.04 26.63
CA LYS A 492 -12.46 33.14 26.80
C LYS A 492 -11.81 34.05 25.76
N ALA A 493 -12.24 33.99 24.51
CA ALA A 493 -11.72 34.85 23.45
C ALA A 493 -12.04 36.34 23.70
N LEU A 494 -13.23 36.65 24.23
CA LEU A 494 -13.61 38.01 24.63
C LEU A 494 -12.78 38.48 25.83
N GLU A 495 -12.54 37.63 26.83
CA GLU A 495 -11.65 37.94 27.94
C GLU A 495 -10.22 38.24 27.47
N HIS A 496 -9.68 37.43 26.56
CA HIS A 496 -8.37 37.65 25.97
C HIS A 496 -8.31 38.94 25.15
N LYS A 497 -9.35 39.24 24.35
CA LYS A 497 -9.46 40.50 23.62
C LYS A 497 -9.43 41.70 24.58
N ASN A 498 -10.18 41.64 25.68
CA ASN A 498 -10.22 42.70 26.69
C ASN A 498 -8.90 42.83 27.46
N ARG A 499 -8.17 41.73 27.65
CA ARG A 499 -6.82 41.77 28.23
C ARG A 499 -5.82 42.42 27.29
N MET A 500 -5.86 42.05 26.00
CA MET A 500 -4.93 42.56 24.99
C MET A 500 -5.21 44.00 24.56
N SER A 501 -6.46 44.47 24.66
CA SER A 501 -6.79 45.87 24.35
C SER A 501 -6.03 46.86 25.24
N ARG A 502 -5.64 46.46 26.46
CA ARG A 502 -4.81 47.27 27.38
C ARG A 502 -3.42 47.61 26.81
N MET A 503 -2.92 46.82 25.86
CA MET A 503 -1.59 47.01 25.25
C MET A 503 -1.64 47.83 23.96
N LEU A 504 -2.81 48.30 23.53
CA LEU A 504 -2.96 49.06 22.27
C LEU A 504 -2.18 50.38 22.32
N GLU A 505 -2.21 51.08 23.45
CA GLU A 505 -1.50 52.35 23.63
C GLU A 505 0.02 52.14 23.56
N ASP A 506 0.55 51.11 24.23
CA ASP A 506 1.98 50.77 24.17
C ASP A 506 2.43 50.37 22.75
N ARG A 507 1.59 49.60 22.05
CA ARG A 507 1.82 49.26 20.63
C ARG A 507 1.90 50.51 19.78
N ASP A 508 0.94 51.42 19.92
CA ASP A 508 0.86 52.62 19.10
C ASP A 508 2.04 53.56 19.36
N LEU A 509 2.42 53.73 20.64
CA LEU A 509 3.63 54.46 21.02
C LEU A 509 4.90 53.84 20.43
N PHE A 510 5.03 52.51 20.49
CA PHE A 510 6.18 51.80 19.93
C PHE A 510 6.25 51.97 18.41
N VAL A 511 5.12 51.80 17.71
CA VAL A 511 5.04 51.97 16.25
C VAL A 511 5.34 53.41 15.85
N MET A 512 4.84 54.40 16.59
CA MET A 512 5.15 55.81 16.35
C MET A 512 6.64 56.11 16.49
N ARG A 513 7.30 55.63 17.56
CA ARG A 513 8.76 55.79 17.73
C ARG A 513 9.54 55.16 16.58
N LEU A 514 9.13 53.96 16.15
CA LEU A 514 9.80 53.24 15.07
C LEU A 514 9.61 53.92 13.72
N LYS A 515 8.41 54.47 13.45
CA LYS A 515 8.15 55.28 12.25
C LYS A 515 8.96 56.58 12.25
N ALA A 516 9.02 57.29 13.39
CA ALA A 516 9.80 58.51 13.51
C ALA A 516 11.30 58.27 13.27
N ALA A 517 11.88 57.21 13.86
CA ALA A 517 13.28 56.83 13.63
C ALA A 517 13.56 56.43 12.16
N ARG A 518 12.60 55.79 11.48
CA ARG A 518 12.73 55.49 10.05
C ARG A 518 12.62 56.74 9.18
N GLN A 519 11.76 57.67 9.56
CA GLN A 519 11.57 58.92 8.85
C GLN A 519 12.83 59.79 8.89
N SER A 520 13.50 59.89 10.04
CA SER A 520 14.76 60.64 10.15
C SER A 520 15.86 60.05 9.25
N VAL A 521 16.01 58.72 9.22
CA VAL A 521 16.95 58.03 8.33
C VAL A 521 16.61 58.26 6.85
N TYR A 522 15.32 58.29 6.50
CA TYR A 522 14.87 58.60 5.14
C TYR A 522 15.21 60.03 4.75
N GLU A 523 14.95 61.00 5.62
CA GLU A 523 15.25 62.42 5.38
C GLU A 523 16.76 62.67 5.22
N GLU A 524 17.62 61.99 5.99
CA GLU A 524 19.07 62.03 5.80
C GLU A 524 19.49 61.47 4.44
N LYS A 525 18.93 60.33 4.03
CA LYS A 525 19.21 59.74 2.71
C LYS A 525 18.70 60.63 1.57
N LEU A 526 17.55 61.29 1.76
CA LEU A 526 16.99 62.21 0.78
C LEU A 526 17.91 63.42 0.58
N LYS A 527 18.42 64.02 1.67
CA LYS A 527 19.40 65.12 1.59
C LYS A 527 20.67 64.71 0.84
N GLN A 528 21.25 63.55 1.19
CA GLN A 528 22.43 63.02 0.50
C GLN A 528 22.17 62.73 -0.99
N PHE A 529 20.94 62.39 -1.36
CA PHE A 529 20.53 62.19 -2.74
C PHE A 529 20.39 63.52 -3.49
N GLU A 530 19.77 64.52 -2.86
CA GLU A 530 19.63 65.87 -3.42
C GLU A 530 20.98 66.56 -3.65
N GLU A 531 21.93 66.41 -2.72
CA GLU A 531 23.31 66.88 -2.87
C GLU A 531 24.00 66.24 -4.08
N ARG A 532 23.96 64.91 -4.18
CA ARG A 532 24.50 64.18 -5.34
C ARG A 532 23.83 64.57 -6.66
N LEU A 533 22.51 64.79 -6.65
CA LEU A 533 21.77 65.24 -7.81
C LEU A 533 22.22 66.64 -8.26
N ALA A 534 22.48 67.55 -7.30
CA ALA A 534 22.95 68.89 -7.59
C ALA A 534 24.38 68.88 -8.17
N GLU A 535 25.28 68.06 -7.61
CA GLU A 535 26.63 67.84 -8.14
C GLU A 535 26.61 67.28 -9.57
N GLU A 536 25.80 66.25 -9.83
CA GLU A 536 25.64 65.71 -11.19
C GLU A 536 25.08 66.74 -12.18
N ARG A 537 24.10 67.55 -11.76
CA ARG A 537 23.54 68.62 -12.59
C ARG A 537 24.60 69.66 -12.93
N HIS A 538 25.45 70.02 -11.96
CA HIS A 538 26.56 70.94 -12.16
C HIS A 538 27.59 70.37 -13.14
N ASN A 539 28.00 69.11 -12.96
CA ASN A 539 28.93 68.41 -13.84
C ASN A 539 28.40 68.33 -15.28
N ARG A 540 27.12 67.96 -15.48
CA ARG A 540 26.49 67.94 -16.81
C ARG A 540 26.40 69.32 -17.48
N LEU A 541 26.29 70.40 -16.70
CA LEU A 541 26.30 71.76 -17.24
C LEU A 541 27.71 72.18 -17.67
N GLU A 542 28.72 71.87 -16.87
CA GLU A 542 30.13 72.11 -17.19
C GLU A 542 30.59 71.30 -18.42
N GLU A 543 30.19 70.05 -18.52
CA GLU A 543 30.47 69.19 -19.68
C GLU A 543 29.83 69.72 -20.96
N ARG A 544 28.57 70.17 -20.89
CA ARG A 544 27.91 70.86 -22.02
C ARG A 544 28.60 72.17 -22.41
N LYS A 545 29.15 72.93 -21.45
CA LYS A 545 29.93 74.14 -21.76
C LYS A 545 31.25 73.78 -22.46
N ARG A 546 31.92 72.70 -22.05
CA ARG A 546 33.15 72.21 -22.70
C ARG A 546 32.88 71.76 -24.13
N GLN A 547 31.85 70.93 -24.33
CA GLN A 547 31.44 70.47 -25.66
C GLN A 547 31.12 71.65 -26.59
N ARG A 548 30.36 72.65 -26.13
CA ARG A 548 30.09 73.86 -26.95
C ARG A 548 31.34 74.66 -27.30
N LYS A 549 32.37 74.68 -26.43
CA LYS A 549 33.65 75.35 -26.72
C LYS A 549 34.46 74.56 -27.75
N GLU A 550 34.47 73.23 -27.65
CA GLU A 550 35.13 72.35 -28.62
C GLU A 550 34.44 72.39 -29.98
N GLU A 551 33.10 72.30 -30.02
CA GLU A 551 32.32 72.46 -31.26
C GLU A 551 32.62 73.79 -31.95
N ARG A 552 32.64 74.92 -31.22
CA ARG A 552 33.02 76.22 -31.80
C ARG A 552 34.45 76.27 -32.33
N ARG A 553 35.39 75.57 -31.68
CA ARG A 553 36.77 75.45 -32.19
C ARG A 553 36.80 74.63 -33.47
N ILE A 554 36.07 73.51 -33.51
CA ILE A 554 36.02 72.64 -34.68
C ILE A 554 35.35 73.36 -35.85
N THR A 555 34.25 74.08 -35.64
CA THR A 555 33.60 74.87 -36.70
C THR A 555 34.52 75.98 -37.21
N TYR A 556 35.22 76.69 -36.32
CA TYR A 556 36.19 77.72 -36.73
C TYR A 556 37.34 77.15 -37.55
N HIS A 557 37.91 76.01 -37.16
CA HIS A 557 38.96 75.36 -37.94
C HIS A 557 38.45 74.87 -39.30
N ARG A 558 37.22 74.35 -39.34
CA ARG A 558 36.59 73.87 -40.58
C ARG A 558 36.26 74.99 -41.56
N GLU A 559 35.75 76.13 -41.06
CA GLU A 559 35.51 77.33 -41.86
C GLU A 559 36.83 77.89 -42.43
N LYS A 560 37.91 77.84 -41.63
CA LYS A 560 39.24 78.28 -42.07
C LYS A 560 39.87 77.36 -43.13
N GLU A 561 39.68 76.04 -43.01
CA GLU A 561 40.10 75.07 -44.03
C GLU A 561 39.27 75.21 -45.33
N GLU A 562 37.98 75.55 -45.25
CA GLU A 562 37.15 75.83 -46.42
C GLU A 562 37.51 77.17 -47.11
N GLU A 563 38.01 78.16 -46.38
CA GLU A 563 38.57 79.39 -46.96
C GLU A 563 39.93 79.20 -47.64
N GLU A 564 40.78 78.29 -47.14
CA GLU A 564 42.08 77.97 -47.76
C GLU A 564 41.97 77.05 -49.00
N GLN A 565 40.81 76.42 -49.24
CA GLN A 565 40.53 75.58 -50.43
C GLN A 565 39.80 76.32 -51.57
N LYS A 566 39.40 77.58 -51.38
CA LYS A 566 38.87 78.47 -52.43
C LYS A 566 39.97 79.36 -52.98
#